data_AF-A0A951LHA8-F1
#
_entry.id   AF-A0A951LHA8-F1
#
_cell.length_a   1.000
_cell.length_b   1.000
_cell.length_c   1.000
_cell.angle_alpha   90.00
_cell.angle_beta   90.00
_cell.angle_gamma   90.00
#
_symmetry.space_group_name_H-M   'P 1'
#
loop_
_entity.id
_entity.type
_entity.pdbx_description
1 polymer ?
#
loop_
_entity_poly.entity_id
_entity_poly.type
_entity_poly.pdbx_seq_one_letter_code
_entity_poly.pdbx_strand_id
1 'polypeptide(L)'
;MRGALGSRLEQLARRHAELRETLAGSSLASGEFARLSKEFSELTPIVDGIEALRRAEDEAKSLAEMAVAGDDLEFRALAEEELRSVRERLPALEQQVRLALLPKDQDDERNAILEVRAGTGGEEASLFAADLFRMYQRYAALRGWRFEVLDISETGLGGFKEASA
;
A
#
# COMPACT_ATOMS: atom_id res chain seq x y z
N MET A 1 1.38 11.01 10.61
CA MET A 1 1.45 9.58 11.01
C MET A 1 2.16 9.39 12.38
N ARG A 2 1.45 9.36 13.53
CA ARG A 2 2.09 9.17 14.86
C ARG A 2 1.91 7.75 15.40
N GLY A 3 3.00 7.09 15.77
CA GLY A 3 3.03 5.73 16.34
C GLY A 3 4.07 4.82 15.68
N ALA A 4 3.89 3.49 15.80
CA ALA A 4 4.80 2.46 15.30
C ALA A 4 5.12 2.52 13.79
N LEU A 5 4.22 3.12 13.00
CA LEU A 5 4.43 3.30 11.56
C LEU A 5 5.55 4.33 11.29
N GLY A 6 5.55 5.45 12.00
CA GLY A 6 6.58 6.49 11.85
C GLY A 6 7.98 5.98 12.22
N SER A 7 8.09 5.20 13.30
CA SER A 7 9.37 4.57 13.68
C SER A 7 9.88 3.59 12.63
N ARG A 8 8.99 2.85 11.96
CA ARG A 8 9.37 1.92 10.89
C ARG A 8 9.86 2.66 9.64
N LEU A 9 9.21 3.77 9.27
CA LEU A 9 9.68 4.62 8.16
C LEU A 9 11.09 5.18 8.43
N GLU A 10 11.34 5.63 9.65
CA GLU A 10 12.65 6.13 10.05
C GLU A 10 13.73 5.06 10.03
N GLN A 11 13.42 3.83 10.46
CA GLN A 11 14.35 2.71 10.40
C GLN A 11 14.75 2.38 8.97
N LEU A 12 13.79 2.36 8.03
CA LEU A 12 14.06 2.09 6.62
C LEU A 12 14.91 3.20 5.98
N ALA A 13 14.58 4.46 6.27
CA ALA A 13 15.37 5.60 5.79
C ALA A 13 16.81 5.58 6.35
N ARG A 14 16.99 5.26 7.64
CA ARG A 14 18.33 5.10 8.25
C ARG A 14 19.11 3.96 7.61
N ARG A 15 18.49 2.79 7.44
CA ARG A 15 19.12 1.64 6.81
C ARG A 15 19.57 1.95 5.38
N HIS A 16 18.76 2.64 4.60
CA HIS A 16 19.12 3.06 3.24
C HIS A 16 20.31 4.02 3.22
N ALA A 17 20.35 4.99 4.13
CA ALA A 17 21.48 5.91 4.28
C ALA A 17 22.77 5.17 4.69
N GLU A 18 22.70 4.25 5.65
CA GLU A 18 23.82 3.40 6.08
C GLU A 18 24.37 2.56 4.91
N LEU A 19 23.47 1.96 4.12
CA LEU A 19 23.85 1.18 2.94
C LEU A 19 24.53 2.06 1.89
N ARG A 20 24.03 3.28 1.66
CA ARG A 20 24.64 4.25 0.73
C ARG A 20 26.06 4.60 1.14
N GLU A 21 26.28 4.91 2.41
CA GLU A 21 27.61 5.22 2.94
C GLU A 21 28.55 4.02 2.83
N THR A 22 28.06 2.84 3.18
CA THR A 22 28.84 1.59 3.12
C THR A 22 29.25 1.25 1.68
N LEU A 23 28.35 1.42 0.72
CA LEU A 23 28.62 1.20 -0.72
C LEU A 23 29.52 2.27 -1.34
N ALA A 24 29.51 3.50 -0.82
CA ALA A 24 30.40 4.57 -1.24
C ALA A 24 31.84 4.40 -0.69
N GLY A 25 32.01 3.62 0.37
CA GLY A 25 33.32 3.27 0.93
C GLY A 25 34.08 2.23 0.10
N SER A 26 35.41 2.31 0.10
CA SER A 26 36.29 1.41 -0.65
C SER A 26 36.88 0.31 0.24
N SER A 27 36.15 -0.77 0.52
CA SER A 27 36.71 -1.96 1.22
C SER A 27 35.81 -3.23 1.24
N LEU A 28 34.81 -3.37 0.37
CA LEU A 28 33.89 -4.51 0.45
C LEU A 28 34.38 -5.72 -0.36
N ALA A 29 34.22 -6.93 0.20
CA ALA A 29 34.36 -8.16 -0.56
C ALA A 29 33.26 -8.23 -1.65
N SER A 30 33.55 -8.84 -2.81
CA SER A 30 32.63 -8.86 -3.97
C SER A 30 31.23 -9.42 -3.65
N GLY A 31 31.15 -10.48 -2.85
CA GLY A 31 29.88 -11.08 -2.43
C GLY A 31 29.08 -10.18 -1.47
N GLU A 32 29.77 -9.42 -0.61
CA GLU A 32 29.13 -8.48 0.31
C GLU A 32 28.63 -7.25 -0.43
N PHE A 33 29.41 -6.73 -1.37
CA PHE A 33 29.01 -5.62 -2.25
C PHE A 33 27.74 -5.96 -3.04
N ALA A 34 27.66 -7.15 -3.65
CA ALA A 34 26.49 -7.58 -4.40
C ALA A 34 25.23 -7.67 -3.52
N ARG A 35 25.36 -8.22 -2.31
CA ARG A 35 24.25 -8.32 -1.34
C ARG A 35 23.75 -6.94 -0.90
N LEU A 36 24.66 -6.06 -0.48
CA LEU A 36 24.30 -4.72 -0.01
C LEU A 36 23.73 -3.85 -1.14
N SER A 37 24.25 -3.99 -2.37
CA SER A 37 23.72 -3.31 -3.55
C SER A 37 22.29 -3.74 -3.87
N LYS A 38 21.99 -5.04 -3.72
CA LYS A 38 20.63 -5.57 -3.89
C LYS A 38 19.69 -5.00 -2.84
N GLU A 39 20.07 -5.05 -1.56
CA GLU A 39 19.27 -4.49 -0.46
C GLU A 39 19.02 -2.99 -0.64
N PHE A 40 20.06 -2.23 -1.02
CA PHE A 40 19.95 -0.80 -1.31
C PHE A 40 18.96 -0.53 -2.45
N SER A 41 19.05 -1.29 -3.54
CA SER A 41 18.15 -1.16 -4.69
C SER A 41 16.69 -1.50 -4.33
N GLU A 42 16.48 -2.48 -3.44
CA GLU A 42 15.14 -2.85 -2.95
C GLU A 42 14.53 -1.78 -2.03
N LEU A 43 15.36 -1.14 -1.19
CA LEU A 43 14.92 -0.08 -0.26
C LEU A 43 14.71 1.28 -0.94
N THR A 44 15.44 1.57 -2.02
CA THR A 44 15.38 2.86 -2.74
C THR A 44 13.95 3.31 -3.08
N PRO A 45 13.11 2.53 -3.77
CA PRO A 45 11.75 2.97 -4.11
C PRO A 45 10.86 3.22 -2.87
N ILE A 46 11.12 2.50 -1.76
CA ILE A 46 10.39 2.70 -0.51
C ILE A 46 10.78 4.05 0.10
N VAL A 47 12.08 4.34 0.16
CA VAL A 47 12.61 5.60 0.71
C VAL A 47 12.20 6.80 -0.15
N ASP A 48 12.23 6.68 -1.48
CA ASP A 48 11.75 7.73 -2.39
C ASP A 48 10.28 8.08 -2.13
N GLY A 49 9.44 7.07 -1.89
CA GLY A 49 8.03 7.26 -1.51
C GLY A 49 7.88 7.95 -0.15
N ILE A 50 8.70 7.57 0.84
CA ILE A 50 8.73 8.21 2.17
C ILE A 50 9.11 9.70 2.04
N GLU A 51 10.13 10.01 1.24
CA GLU A 51 10.56 11.38 1.01
C GLU A 51 9.51 12.20 0.26
N ALA A 52 8.86 11.63 -0.75
CA ALA A 52 7.78 12.29 -1.47
C ALA A 52 6.61 12.63 -0.54
N LEU A 53 6.24 11.71 0.35
CA LEU A 53 5.20 11.94 1.35
C LEU A 53 5.61 13.05 2.33
N ARG A 54 6.83 13.00 2.87
CA ARG A 54 7.35 14.05 3.79
C ARG A 54 7.36 15.42 3.13
N ARG A 55 7.82 15.51 1.88
CA ARG A 55 7.80 16.78 1.11
C ARG A 55 6.39 17.33 0.97
N ALA A 56 5.40 16.48 0.68
CA ALA A 56 4.01 16.91 0.59
C ALA A 56 3.41 17.31 1.96
N GLU A 57 3.78 16.63 3.04
CA GLU A 57 3.39 17.03 4.41
C GLU A 57 3.98 18.39 4.80
N ASP A 58 5.25 18.63 4.48
CA ASP A 58 5.93 19.91 4.74
C ASP A 58 5.37 21.04 3.86
N GLU A 59 5.09 20.76 2.59
CA GLU A 59 4.40 21.68 1.66
C GLU A 59 3.02 22.07 2.21
N ALA A 60 2.20 21.10 2.62
CA ALA A 60 0.89 21.36 3.20
C ALA A 60 0.98 22.19 4.48
N LYS A 61 2.00 21.96 5.32
CA LYS A 61 2.22 22.74 6.53
C LYS A 61 2.58 24.19 6.20
N SER A 62 3.51 24.39 5.27
CA SER A 62 3.94 25.72 4.85
C SER A 62 2.80 26.52 4.22
N LEU A 63 2.00 25.89 3.36
CA LEU A 63 0.82 26.52 2.75
C LEU A 63 -0.26 26.86 3.78
N ALA A 64 -0.47 26.00 4.79
CA ALA A 64 -1.38 26.29 5.89
C ALA A 64 -0.91 27.50 6.73
N GLU A 65 0.39 27.64 6.96
CA GLU A 65 0.97 28.82 7.62
C GLU A 65 0.77 30.08 6.76
N MET A 66 1.02 30.00 5.44
CA MET A 66 0.81 31.12 4.50
C MET A 66 -0.66 31.55 4.40
N ALA A 67 -1.60 30.61 4.37
CA ALA A 67 -3.03 30.90 4.33
C ALA A 67 -3.51 31.68 5.58
N VAL A 68 -2.83 31.53 6.72
CA VAL A 68 -3.13 32.26 7.95
C VAL A 68 -2.35 33.58 8.04
N ALA A 69 -1.08 33.56 7.63
CA ALA A 69 -0.16 34.68 7.80
C ALA A 69 -0.17 35.71 6.65
N GLY A 70 -0.80 35.40 5.51
CA GLY A 70 -0.81 36.27 4.33
C GLY A 70 -1.35 37.68 4.59
N ASP A 71 -0.72 38.68 3.98
CA ASP A 71 -1.02 40.09 4.23
C ASP A 71 -2.29 40.58 3.50
N ASP A 72 -2.73 39.89 2.45
CA ASP A 72 -3.96 40.20 1.71
C ASP A 72 -4.81 38.97 1.38
N LEU A 73 -6.07 39.21 0.97
CA LEU A 73 -7.06 38.18 0.69
C LEU A 73 -6.73 37.33 -0.54
N GLU A 74 -6.03 37.89 -1.52
CA GLU A 74 -5.70 37.20 -2.76
C GLU A 74 -4.59 36.17 -2.51
N PHE A 75 -3.57 36.56 -1.74
CA PHE A 75 -2.48 35.68 -1.32
C PHE A 75 -2.98 34.51 -0.46
N ARG A 76 -3.90 34.77 0.48
CA ARG A 76 -4.52 33.71 1.28
C ARG A 76 -5.34 32.74 0.44
N ALA A 77 -6.13 33.25 -0.51
CA ALA A 77 -6.94 32.42 -1.39
C ALA A 77 -6.08 31.49 -2.26
N LEU A 78 -4.95 32.00 -2.78
CA LEU A 78 -3.99 31.19 -3.54
C LEU A 78 -3.38 30.09 -2.67
N ALA A 79 -2.93 30.42 -1.45
CA ALA A 79 -2.37 29.44 -0.52
C ALA A 79 -3.40 28.37 -0.13
N GLU A 80 -4.67 28.72 0.04
CA GLU A 80 -5.76 27.77 0.31
C GLU A 80 -6.05 26.83 -0.86
N GLU A 81 -5.97 27.33 -2.10
CA GLU A 81 -6.13 26.53 -3.32
C GLU A 81 -4.99 25.51 -3.47
N GLU A 82 -3.74 25.95 -3.33
CA GLU A 82 -2.58 25.06 -3.36
C GLU A 82 -2.64 24.04 -2.23
N LEU A 83 -2.99 24.46 -1.02
CA LEU A 83 -3.16 23.56 0.13
C LEU A 83 -4.20 22.48 -0.15
N ARG A 84 -5.30 22.81 -0.84
CA ARG A 84 -6.32 21.85 -1.24
C ARG A 84 -5.74 20.80 -2.19
N SER A 85 -5.02 21.23 -3.23
CA SER A 85 -4.35 20.34 -4.18
C SER A 85 -3.37 19.38 -3.50
N VAL A 86 -2.57 19.88 -2.54
CA VAL A 86 -1.65 19.02 -1.77
C VAL A 86 -2.42 18.00 -0.92
N ARG A 87 -3.50 18.45 -0.24
CA ARG A 87 -4.35 17.57 0.57
C ARG A 87 -5.05 16.48 -0.24
N GLU A 88 -5.38 16.73 -1.50
CA GLU A 88 -5.96 15.72 -2.38
C GLU A 88 -4.96 14.63 -2.78
N ARG A 89 -3.67 14.98 -2.90
CA ARG A 89 -2.60 14.03 -3.26
C ARG A 89 -2.07 13.22 -2.07
N LEU A 90 -2.12 13.78 -0.86
CA LEU A 90 -1.60 13.16 0.36
C LEU A 90 -2.12 11.72 0.60
N PRO A 91 -3.43 11.42 0.49
CA PRO A 91 -3.94 10.06 0.70
C PRO A 91 -3.35 9.03 -0.26
N ALA A 92 -3.10 9.41 -1.51
CA ALA A 92 -2.49 8.52 -2.50
C ALA A 92 -1.02 8.22 -2.16
N LEU A 93 -0.26 9.25 -1.74
CA LEU A 93 1.12 9.09 -1.29
C LEU A 93 1.21 8.23 -0.02
N GLU A 94 0.32 8.45 0.96
CA GLU A 94 0.23 7.60 2.14
C GLU A 94 -0.04 6.14 1.77
N GLN A 95 -0.98 5.90 0.85
CA GLN A 95 -1.32 4.55 0.43
C GLN A 95 -0.15 3.88 -0.31
N GLN A 96 0.56 4.59 -1.17
CA GLN A 96 1.75 4.08 -1.84
C GLN A 96 2.83 3.66 -0.86
N VAL A 97 3.11 4.51 0.14
CA VAL A 97 4.08 4.18 1.20
C VAL A 97 3.60 2.96 2.00
N ARG A 98 2.32 2.89 2.38
CA ARG A 98 1.77 1.72 3.11
C ARG A 98 1.91 0.42 2.31
N LEU A 99 1.62 0.43 1.02
CA LEU A 99 1.77 -0.73 0.16
C LEU A 99 3.24 -1.13 0.02
N ALA A 100 4.15 -0.16 -0.10
CA ALA A 100 5.59 -0.41 -0.21
C ALA A 100 6.20 -1.00 1.07
N LEU A 101 5.54 -0.83 2.24
CA LEU A 101 5.94 -1.42 3.52
C LEU A 101 5.44 -2.85 3.72
N LEU A 102 4.54 -3.33 2.87
CA LEU A 102 4.16 -4.73 2.90
C LEU A 102 5.43 -5.55 2.59
N PRO A 103 5.75 -6.57 3.41
CA PRO A 103 6.83 -7.46 3.05
C PRO A 103 6.52 -7.99 1.65
N LYS A 104 7.48 -7.87 0.73
CA LYS A 104 7.39 -8.54 -0.56
C LYS A 104 7.38 -10.02 -0.26
N ASP A 105 6.21 -10.63 -0.29
CA ASP A 105 6.12 -12.06 -0.09
C ASP A 105 6.61 -12.71 -1.38
N GLN A 106 7.50 -13.68 -1.26
CA GLN A 106 7.91 -14.55 -2.36
C GLN A 106 6.70 -15.27 -3.02
N ASP A 107 5.58 -15.32 -2.31
CA ASP A 107 4.30 -15.85 -2.77
C ASP A 107 3.38 -14.78 -3.40
N ASP A 108 3.71 -13.47 -3.36
CA ASP A 108 2.89 -12.38 -3.95
C ASP A 108 2.70 -12.55 -5.47
N GLU A 109 3.63 -13.23 -6.14
CA GLU A 109 3.59 -13.51 -7.58
C GLU A 109 2.92 -14.86 -7.92
N ARG A 110 2.49 -15.64 -6.92
CA ARG A 110 1.89 -16.97 -7.13
C ARG A 110 0.38 -16.88 -7.28
N ASN A 111 -0.21 -17.91 -7.88
CA ASN A 111 -1.65 -18.09 -7.87
C ASN A 111 -2.12 -18.37 -6.42
N ALA A 112 -3.32 -17.91 -6.08
CA ALA A 112 -3.96 -18.18 -4.81
C ALA A 112 -5.18 -19.10 -5.02
N ILE A 113 -5.52 -19.88 -3.99
CA ILE A 113 -6.80 -20.59 -3.90
C ILE A 113 -7.71 -19.78 -2.98
N LEU A 114 -8.90 -19.41 -3.47
CA LEU A 114 -9.95 -18.77 -2.70
C LEU A 114 -10.89 -19.84 -2.16
N GLU A 115 -11.03 -19.94 -0.83
CA GLU A 115 -12.06 -20.75 -0.19
C GLU A 115 -13.06 -19.83 0.54
N VAL A 116 -14.34 -19.92 0.17
CA VAL A 116 -15.44 -19.23 0.87
C VAL A 116 -16.33 -20.27 1.53
N ARG A 117 -16.50 -20.16 2.86
CA ARG A 117 -17.34 -21.07 3.64
C ARG A 117 -18.39 -20.29 4.43
N ALA A 118 -19.63 -20.77 4.41
CA ALA A 118 -20.69 -20.20 5.22
C ALA A 118 -20.38 -20.39 6.71
N GLY A 119 -20.38 -19.29 7.47
CA GLY A 119 -20.18 -19.29 8.91
C GLY A 119 -21.48 -19.54 9.67
N THR A 120 -21.63 -18.88 10.82
CA THR A 120 -22.88 -18.87 11.58
C THR A 120 -23.92 -18.00 10.88
N GLY A 121 -25.20 -18.38 10.99
CA GLY A 121 -26.31 -17.65 10.36
C GLY A 121 -27.07 -18.44 9.28
N GLY A 122 -26.87 -19.76 9.19
CA GLY A 122 -27.74 -20.63 8.39
C GLY A 122 -27.82 -20.20 6.92
N GLU A 123 -29.03 -19.90 6.47
CA GLU A 123 -29.30 -19.58 5.06
C GLU A 123 -28.76 -18.20 4.66
N GLU A 124 -28.82 -17.21 5.54
CA GLU A 124 -28.27 -15.88 5.27
C GLU A 124 -26.75 -15.95 5.09
N ALA A 125 -26.08 -16.81 5.86
CA ALA A 125 -24.65 -17.05 5.73
C ALA A 125 -24.29 -17.73 4.40
N SER A 126 -25.08 -18.69 3.93
CA SER A 126 -24.84 -19.34 2.63
C SER A 126 -25.11 -18.42 1.46
N LEU A 127 -26.14 -17.58 1.52
CA LEU A 127 -26.38 -16.56 0.49
C LEU A 127 -25.24 -15.55 0.44
N PHE A 128 -24.76 -15.07 1.59
CA PHE A 128 -23.63 -14.16 1.63
C PHE A 128 -22.32 -14.78 1.13
N ALA A 129 -22.08 -16.06 1.44
CA ALA A 129 -20.95 -16.80 0.89
C ALA A 129 -21.01 -16.88 -0.65
N ALA A 130 -22.19 -17.11 -1.23
CA ALA A 130 -22.38 -17.09 -2.67
C ALA A 130 -22.13 -15.69 -3.28
N ASP A 131 -22.61 -14.64 -2.63
CA ASP A 131 -22.39 -13.26 -3.07
C ASP A 131 -20.90 -12.88 -3.01
N LEU A 132 -20.19 -13.24 -1.94
CA LEU A 132 -18.74 -13.03 -1.82
C LEU A 132 -17.97 -13.76 -2.91
N PHE A 133 -18.31 -15.02 -3.18
CA PHE A 133 -17.64 -15.81 -4.21
C PHE A 133 -17.83 -15.18 -5.60
N ARG A 134 -19.07 -14.79 -5.94
CA ARG A 134 -19.39 -14.06 -7.19
C ARG A 134 -18.71 -12.69 -7.26
N MET A 135 -18.60 -11.99 -6.13
CA MET A 135 -17.88 -10.72 -6.04
C MET A 135 -16.41 -10.89 -6.44
N TYR A 136 -15.72 -11.89 -5.88
CA TYR A 136 -14.32 -12.16 -6.21
C TYR A 136 -14.14 -12.67 -7.64
N GLN A 137 -15.06 -13.50 -8.15
CA GLN A 137 -15.06 -13.89 -9.56
C GLN A 137 -15.12 -12.67 -10.49
N ARG A 138 -16.01 -11.71 -10.18
CA ARG A 138 -16.12 -10.47 -10.96
C ARG A 138 -14.89 -9.56 -10.79
N TYR A 139 -14.35 -9.46 -9.59
CA TYR A 139 -13.13 -8.70 -9.34
C TYR A 139 -11.93 -9.27 -10.13
N ALA A 140 -11.74 -10.59 -10.12
CA ALA A 140 -10.71 -11.26 -10.90
C ALA A 140 -10.86 -10.92 -12.40
N ALA A 141 -12.07 -10.99 -12.95
CA ALA A 141 -12.33 -10.61 -14.34
C ALA A 141 -11.97 -9.14 -14.63
N LEU A 142 -12.32 -8.20 -13.75
CA LEU A 142 -11.96 -6.78 -13.89
C LEU A 142 -10.46 -6.52 -13.83
N ARG A 143 -9.71 -7.38 -13.12
CA ARG A 143 -8.24 -7.33 -13.05
C ARG A 143 -7.56 -8.13 -14.18
N GLY A 144 -8.32 -8.78 -15.05
CA GLY A 144 -7.81 -9.65 -16.11
C GLY A 144 -7.21 -10.97 -15.59
N TRP A 145 -7.57 -11.37 -14.38
CA TRP A 145 -7.12 -12.63 -13.77
C TRP A 145 -8.02 -13.79 -14.19
N ARG A 146 -7.42 -14.97 -14.35
CA ARG A 146 -8.17 -16.22 -14.55
C ARG A 146 -8.76 -16.67 -13.22
N PHE A 147 -10.05 -16.96 -13.21
CA PHE A 147 -10.77 -17.50 -12.05
C PHE A 147 -11.36 -18.86 -12.44
N GLU A 148 -10.87 -19.94 -11.84
CA GLU A 148 -11.23 -21.31 -12.20
C GLU A 148 -11.94 -21.97 -11.02
N VAL A 149 -13.25 -22.20 -11.15
CA VAL A 149 -14.01 -22.84 -10.08
C VAL A 149 -13.56 -24.30 -9.93
N LEU A 150 -13.13 -24.66 -8.73
CA LEU A 150 -12.68 -26.02 -8.39
C LEU A 150 -13.83 -26.84 -7.81
N ASP A 151 -14.57 -26.29 -6.85
CA ASP A 151 -15.71 -26.97 -6.22
C ASP A 151 -16.76 -25.98 -5.69
N ILE A 152 -18.03 -26.37 -5.69
CA ILE A 152 -19.15 -25.60 -5.13
C ILE A 152 -20.16 -26.55 -4.49
N SER A 153 -20.45 -26.31 -3.21
CA SER A 153 -21.50 -26.97 -2.45
C SER A 153 -22.67 -26.02 -2.24
N GLU A 154 -23.73 -26.18 -3.04
CA GLU A 154 -24.90 -25.31 -3.02
C GLU A 154 -25.95 -25.72 -1.97
N THR A 155 -26.69 -24.73 -1.47
CA THR A 155 -27.96 -24.93 -0.75
C THR A 155 -29.11 -24.92 -1.75
N GLY A 156 -30.27 -25.47 -1.34
CA GLY A 156 -31.47 -25.51 -2.20
C GLY A 156 -32.05 -24.13 -2.55
N LEU A 157 -31.53 -23.04 -1.98
CA LEU A 157 -31.96 -21.66 -2.21
C LEU A 157 -30.89 -20.81 -2.93
N GLY A 158 -29.85 -21.45 -3.50
CA GLY A 158 -28.83 -20.77 -4.29
C GLY A 158 -27.73 -20.08 -3.48
N GLY A 159 -27.62 -20.39 -2.19
CA GLY A 159 -26.47 -20.05 -1.35
C GLY A 159 -25.38 -21.12 -1.45
N PHE A 160 -24.17 -20.81 -0.98
CA PHE A 160 -23.03 -21.74 -0.94
C PHE A 160 -22.69 -22.09 0.50
N LYS A 161 -22.60 -23.39 0.82
CA LYS A 161 -22.01 -23.85 2.08
C LYS A 161 -20.49 -23.74 2.03
N GLU A 162 -19.90 -24.14 0.91
CA GLU A 162 -18.49 -24.02 0.60
C GLU A 162 -18.31 -23.83 -0.91
N ALA A 163 -17.33 -23.03 -1.31
CA ALA A 163 -16.94 -22.86 -2.70
C ALA A 163 -15.44 -22.56 -2.79
N SER A 164 -14.77 -23.12 -3.80
CA SER A 164 -13.33 -22.93 -4.04
C SER A 164 -13.01 -22.59 -5.50
N ALA A 165 -12.00 -21.74 -5.70
CA ALA A 165 -11.48 -21.33 -7.01
C ALA A 165 -10.01 -20.93 -6.96
#